data_AF-B0CE73-F1
#
_entry.id   AF-B0CE73-F1
#
_cell.length_a   1.000
_cell.length_b   1.000
_cell.length_c   1.000
_cell.angle_alpha   90.00
_cell.angle_beta   90.00
_cell.angle_gamma   90.00
#
_symmetry.space_group_name_H-M   'P 1'
#
loop_
_entity.id
_entity.type
_entity.pdbx_description
1 polymer ?
#
loop_
_entity_poly.entity_id
_entity_poly.type
_entity_poly.pdbx_seq_one_letter_code
_entity_poly.pdbx_strand_id
1 'polypeptide(L)'
;MANFSRTWWGQRFLTAIEQITDPGRLGRGRSYARGNKVKSFTLKDGLVKAEVRGSVNPYFGVYKEPLYETSIEFEPISKANWAAAIAFIASKASLISRLMLNEMPDNIEDAFAKLDLNLLPRSNTNFKTQCSCPDWSNPCKHIAGVYYLLAAELDQDPFLLFELRGLSRENLQKELAKSPLGQALSAELTAQQTELEPDTSYYTQPLTTPASEIEQLKDFWQGDKRLPQTINAPPSTGVSGILVKTQGDFPAFWPKEQSFLAVMEEFYDRVRDKSSAVL
;
A
#
# COMPACT_ATOMS: atom_id res chain seq x y z
N MET A 1 -11.36 -22.04 6.85
CA MET A 1 -12.19 -20.97 7.45
C MET A 1 -12.42 -19.90 6.40
N ALA A 2 -13.65 -19.41 6.20
CA ALA A 2 -13.90 -18.47 5.11
C ALA A 2 -13.33 -17.07 5.43
N ASN A 3 -12.23 -16.70 4.77
CA ASN A 3 -11.55 -15.41 4.94
C ASN A 3 -12.52 -14.27 4.63
N PHE A 4 -12.82 -13.47 5.66
CA PHE A 4 -13.57 -12.22 5.51
C PHE A 4 -12.63 -11.06 5.18
N SER A 5 -11.34 -11.22 5.46
CA SER A 5 -10.32 -10.31 5.01
C SER A 5 -9.43 -10.90 3.92
N ARG A 6 -9.14 -10.12 2.88
CA ARG A 6 -8.24 -10.48 1.77
C ARG A 6 -6.85 -9.85 1.93
N THR A 7 -6.76 -8.76 2.68
CA THR A 7 -5.49 -8.10 3.00
C THR A 7 -5.15 -8.26 4.47
N TRP A 8 -3.90 -7.96 4.80
CA TRP A 8 -3.44 -7.96 6.18
C TRP A 8 -4.15 -6.88 7.03
N TRP A 9 -4.70 -5.82 6.41
CA TRP A 9 -5.40 -4.74 7.09
C TRP A 9 -6.78 -5.11 7.60
N GLY A 10 -7.63 -5.70 6.75
CA GLY A 10 -8.93 -6.21 7.19
C GLY A 10 -8.74 -7.23 8.32
N GLN A 11 -7.67 -8.03 8.27
CA GLN A 11 -7.35 -9.00 9.33
C GLN A 11 -6.95 -8.30 10.63
N ARG A 12 -6.10 -7.26 10.57
CA ARG A 12 -5.72 -6.49 11.77
C ARG A 12 -6.90 -5.76 12.39
N PHE A 13 -7.78 -5.19 11.58
CA PHE A 13 -8.99 -4.56 12.08
C PHE A 13 -9.90 -5.58 12.77
N LEU A 14 -10.16 -6.73 12.14
CA LEU A 14 -10.96 -7.79 12.78
C LEU A 14 -10.32 -8.31 14.06
N THR A 15 -9.01 -8.51 14.07
CA THR A 15 -8.26 -8.93 15.27
C THR A 15 -8.43 -7.89 16.39
N ALA A 16 -8.35 -6.60 16.06
CA ALA A 16 -8.53 -5.52 17.02
C ALA A 16 -9.96 -5.49 17.59
N ILE A 17 -10.98 -5.71 16.74
CA ILE A 17 -12.38 -5.82 17.17
C ILE A 17 -12.63 -7.09 18.01
N GLU A 18 -12.00 -8.22 17.67
CA GLU A 18 -12.07 -9.49 18.40
C GLU A 18 -11.43 -9.41 19.79
N GLN A 19 -10.42 -8.56 19.97
CA GLN A 19 -9.79 -8.34 21.29
C GLN A 19 -10.69 -7.57 22.26
N ILE A 20 -11.61 -6.77 21.75
CA ILE A 20 -12.46 -5.88 22.57
C ILE A 20 -13.91 -6.35 22.64
N THR A 21 -14.33 -7.27 21.77
CA THR A 21 -15.70 -7.80 21.71
C THR A 21 -15.74 -9.29 22.03
N ASP A 22 -16.80 -9.74 22.69
CA ASP A 22 -17.07 -11.17 22.92
C ASP A 22 -17.03 -11.99 21.60
N PRO A 23 -16.16 -13.00 21.48
CA PRO A 23 -16.05 -13.82 20.26
C PRO A 23 -17.36 -14.52 19.87
N GLY A 24 -18.16 -14.93 20.85
CA GLY A 24 -19.46 -15.54 20.61
C GLY A 24 -20.45 -14.59 19.93
N ARG A 25 -20.41 -13.30 20.27
CA ARG A 25 -21.22 -12.23 19.66
C ARG A 25 -20.76 -11.95 18.24
N LEU A 26 -19.45 -11.80 18.02
CA LEU A 26 -18.89 -11.62 16.67
C LEU A 26 -19.23 -12.80 15.77
N GLY A 27 -19.07 -14.03 16.26
CA GLY A 27 -19.42 -15.25 15.53
C GLY A 27 -20.87 -15.25 15.02
N ARG A 28 -21.83 -14.75 15.81
CA ARG A 28 -23.24 -14.62 15.38
C ARG A 28 -23.43 -13.55 14.30
N GLY A 29 -22.73 -12.42 14.42
CA GLY A 29 -22.75 -11.32 13.46
C GLY A 29 -22.09 -11.65 12.12
N ARG A 30 -21.16 -12.61 12.10
CA ARG A 30 -20.47 -13.05 10.87
C ARG A 30 -21.42 -13.43 9.74
N SER A 31 -22.56 -14.02 10.07
CA SER A 31 -23.60 -14.41 9.09
C SER A 31 -24.39 -13.23 8.51
N TYR A 32 -24.26 -12.02 9.08
CA TYR A 32 -24.94 -10.81 8.65
C TYR A 32 -24.13 -9.98 7.66
N ALA A 33 -22.82 -10.15 7.62
CA ALA A 33 -21.96 -9.56 6.59
C ALA A 33 -22.11 -10.24 5.22
N ARG A 34 -22.82 -11.38 5.13
CA ARG A 34 -23.04 -12.13 3.89
C ARG A 34 -24.51 -12.14 3.49
N GLY A 35 -24.76 -12.40 2.21
CA GLY A 35 -26.11 -12.69 1.71
C GLY A 35 -27.01 -11.47 1.58
N ASN A 36 -26.45 -10.27 1.32
CA ASN A 36 -27.22 -9.05 1.07
C ASN A 36 -28.19 -8.71 2.23
N LYS A 37 -27.72 -8.97 3.46
CA LYS A 37 -28.39 -8.64 4.72
C LYS A 37 -28.16 -7.20 5.13
N VAL A 38 -27.00 -6.64 4.82
CA VAL A 38 -26.78 -5.19 4.85
C VAL A 38 -27.32 -4.61 3.55
N LYS A 39 -28.30 -3.70 3.65
CA LYS A 39 -29.02 -3.11 2.52
C LYS A 39 -28.40 -1.84 2.01
N SER A 40 -27.93 -1.02 2.94
CA SER A 40 -27.20 0.20 2.69
C SER A 40 -26.02 0.26 3.64
N PHE A 41 -24.92 0.82 3.15
CA PHE A 41 -23.71 1.07 3.91
C PHE A 41 -23.14 2.40 3.45
N THR A 42 -22.86 3.29 4.39
CA THR A 42 -22.29 4.60 4.10
C THR A 42 -21.28 4.94 5.16
N LEU A 43 -20.08 5.31 4.72
CA LEU A 43 -19.00 5.82 5.56
C LEU A 43 -18.80 7.29 5.20
N LYS A 44 -18.99 8.19 6.17
CA LYS A 44 -18.75 9.61 5.98
C LYS A 44 -18.43 10.29 7.31
N ASP A 45 -17.43 11.16 7.32
CA ASP A 45 -17.11 12.03 8.47
C ASP A 45 -16.93 11.27 9.79
N GLY A 46 -16.25 10.11 9.78
CA GLY A 46 -16.05 9.31 10.99
C GLY A 46 -17.24 8.42 11.41
N LEU A 47 -18.34 8.47 10.66
CA LEU A 47 -19.58 7.79 10.96
C LEU A 47 -19.91 6.74 9.89
N VAL A 48 -20.06 5.49 10.33
CA VAL A 48 -20.57 4.40 9.52
C VAL A 48 -22.05 4.23 9.83
N LYS A 49 -22.91 4.40 8.82
CA LYS A 49 -24.34 4.09 8.89
C LYS A 49 -24.65 2.90 8.00
N ALA A 50 -25.48 1.99 8.51
CA ALA A 50 -25.96 0.87 7.70
C ALA A 50 -27.36 0.43 8.10
N GLU A 51 -28.13 -0.03 7.12
CA GLU A 51 -29.41 -0.69 7.34
C GLU A 51 -29.22 -2.20 7.23
N VAL A 52 -29.59 -2.94 8.27
CA VAL A 52 -29.35 -4.38 8.38
C VAL A 52 -30.68 -5.10 8.57
N ARG A 53 -30.93 -6.09 7.70
CA ARG A 53 -32.08 -6.99 7.80
C ARG A 53 -32.00 -7.81 9.07
N GLY A 54 -33.06 -7.79 9.87
CA GLY A 54 -33.25 -8.68 11.00
C GLY A 54 -33.76 -10.05 10.57
N SER A 55 -34.03 -10.91 11.56
CA SER A 55 -34.64 -12.22 11.31
C SER A 55 -36.14 -12.15 11.58
N VAL A 56 -36.93 -12.78 10.70
CA VAL A 56 -38.34 -13.07 10.99
C VAL A 56 -38.38 -14.10 12.12
N ASN A 57 -39.14 -13.81 13.17
CA ASN A 57 -39.34 -14.74 14.26
C ASN A 57 -40.78 -14.64 14.79
N PRO A 58 -41.68 -15.51 14.30
CA PRO A 58 -43.08 -15.51 14.71
C PRO A 58 -43.28 -15.76 16.21
N TYR A 59 -42.36 -16.48 16.87
CA TYR A 59 -42.42 -16.74 18.31
C TYR A 59 -42.34 -15.43 19.13
N PHE A 60 -41.61 -14.44 18.63
CA PHE A 60 -41.52 -13.10 19.23
C PHE A 60 -42.44 -12.07 18.55
N GLY A 61 -43.44 -12.52 17.78
CA GLY A 61 -44.39 -11.63 17.10
C GLY A 61 -43.80 -10.85 15.92
N VAL A 62 -42.61 -11.22 15.43
CA VAL A 62 -41.97 -10.59 14.26
C VAL A 62 -42.36 -11.39 13.02
N TYR A 63 -43.45 -10.98 12.37
CA TYR A 63 -44.01 -11.64 11.18
C TYR A 63 -43.45 -11.15 9.85
N LYS A 64 -42.83 -9.96 9.82
CA LYS A 64 -42.17 -9.37 8.65
C LYS A 64 -40.69 -9.17 8.95
N GLU A 65 -39.84 -9.31 7.92
CA GLU A 65 -38.40 -9.03 8.05
C GLU A 65 -38.20 -7.57 8.46
N PRO A 66 -37.69 -7.28 9.68
CA PRO A 66 -37.47 -5.92 10.11
C PRO A 66 -36.17 -5.39 9.50
N LEU A 67 -36.10 -4.08 9.30
CA LEU A 67 -34.88 -3.38 8.91
C LEU A 67 -34.41 -2.56 10.10
N TYR A 68 -33.19 -2.80 10.55
CA TYR A 68 -32.59 -2.09 11.68
C TYR A 68 -31.54 -1.10 11.19
N GLU A 69 -31.59 0.11 11.73
CA GLU A 69 -30.58 1.13 11.51
C GLU A 69 -29.45 0.91 12.49
N THR A 70 -28.22 1.00 11.99
CA THR A 70 -27.00 0.88 12.78
C THR A 70 -26.12 2.10 12.55
N SER A 71 -25.45 2.55 13.60
CA SER A 71 -24.41 3.57 13.52
C SER A 71 -23.17 3.13 14.30
N ILE A 72 -21.99 3.38 13.73
CA ILE A 72 -20.69 3.20 14.37
C ILE A 72 -19.94 4.51 14.18
N GLU A 73 -19.72 5.23 15.27
CA GLU A 73 -19.01 6.50 15.28
C GLU A 73 -17.64 6.28 15.89
N PHE A 74 -16.58 6.56 15.15
CA PHE A 74 -15.21 6.46 15.65
C PHE A 74 -14.80 7.74 16.36
N GLU A 75 -14.05 7.60 17.46
CA GLU A 75 -13.50 8.76 18.14
C GLU A 75 -12.39 9.39 17.27
N PRO A 76 -12.57 10.66 16.85
CA PRO A 76 -11.59 11.33 16.00
C PRO A 76 -10.33 11.65 16.78
N ILE A 77 -9.18 11.59 16.09
CA ILE A 77 -7.92 12.05 16.67
C ILE A 77 -7.90 13.58 16.61
N SER A 78 -7.48 14.23 17.70
CA SER A 78 -7.45 15.69 17.77
C SER A 78 -6.48 16.28 16.72
N LYS A 79 -6.73 17.52 16.26
CA LYS A 79 -5.85 18.19 15.28
C LYS A 79 -4.39 18.26 15.75
N ALA A 80 -4.16 18.47 17.04
CA ALA A 80 -2.81 18.51 17.62
C ALA A 80 -2.12 17.14 17.56
N ASN A 81 -2.87 16.08 17.89
CA ASN A 81 -2.38 14.71 17.83
C ASN A 81 -2.11 14.27 16.38
N TRP A 82 -2.96 14.67 15.44
CA TRP A 82 -2.71 14.48 14.00
C TRP A 82 -1.45 15.18 13.54
N ALA A 83 -1.23 16.43 13.92
CA ALA A 83 -0.01 17.17 13.57
C ALA A 83 1.25 16.46 14.09
N ALA A 84 1.21 15.95 15.34
CA ALA A 84 2.32 15.17 15.91
C ALA A 84 2.54 13.85 15.18
N ALA A 85 1.47 13.11 14.85
CA ALA A 85 1.56 11.86 14.11
C ALA A 85 2.12 12.07 12.69
N ILE A 86 1.64 13.10 11.98
CA ILE A 86 2.12 13.46 10.65
C ILE A 86 3.59 13.86 10.70
N ALA A 87 4.03 14.64 11.69
CA ALA A 87 5.44 14.99 11.85
C ALA A 87 6.32 13.75 12.04
N PHE A 88 5.87 12.77 12.83
CA PHE A 88 6.59 11.52 13.00
C PHE A 88 6.62 10.66 11.73
N ILE A 89 5.47 10.51 11.05
CA ILE A 89 5.37 9.80 9.76
C ILE A 89 6.30 10.44 8.74
N ALA A 90 6.29 11.77 8.63
CA ALA A 90 7.12 12.53 7.72
C ALA A 90 8.62 12.43 8.02
N SER A 91 9.01 12.09 9.26
CA SER A 91 10.41 11.85 9.62
C SER A 91 10.96 10.52 9.09
N LYS A 92 10.08 9.59 8.67
CA LYS A 92 10.45 8.26 8.20
C LYS A 92 10.18 8.11 6.71
N ALA A 93 11.24 8.10 5.90
CA ALA A 93 11.17 7.93 4.45
C ALA A 93 10.30 6.73 4.02
N SER A 94 10.38 5.60 4.74
CA SER A 94 9.62 4.39 4.44
C SER A 94 8.10 4.52 4.65
N LEU A 95 7.66 5.39 5.57
CA LEU A 95 6.23 5.60 5.84
C LEU A 95 5.66 6.63 4.88
N ILE A 96 6.33 7.79 4.76
CA ILE A 96 5.86 8.87 3.90
C ILE A 96 5.80 8.46 2.43
N SER A 97 6.80 7.70 1.93
CA SER A 97 6.82 7.30 0.52
C SER A 97 5.64 6.42 0.13
N ARG A 98 5.35 5.41 0.94
CA ARG A 98 4.20 4.52 0.74
C ARG A 98 2.88 5.28 0.83
N LEU A 99 2.70 6.12 1.85
CA LEU A 99 1.45 6.90 2.00
C LEU A 99 1.22 7.89 0.85
N MET A 100 2.28 8.51 0.35
CA MET A 100 2.24 9.37 -0.85
C MET A 100 1.87 8.59 -2.12
N LEU A 101 2.19 7.30 -2.19
CA LEU A 101 1.85 6.38 -3.28
C LEU A 101 0.50 5.67 -3.09
N ASN A 102 -0.33 6.10 -2.13
CA ASN A 102 -1.58 5.42 -1.74
C ASN A 102 -1.39 3.98 -1.24
N GLU A 103 -0.21 3.66 -0.72
CA GLU A 103 0.09 2.37 -0.09
C GLU A 103 0.12 2.54 1.43
N MET A 104 -0.57 1.66 2.16
CA MET A 104 -0.61 1.70 3.62
C MET A 104 0.53 0.87 4.23
N PRO A 105 1.47 1.47 4.99
CA PRO A 105 2.63 0.76 5.55
C PRO A 105 2.28 -0.27 6.64
N ASP A 106 3.00 -1.40 6.65
CA ASP A 106 2.85 -2.49 7.63
C ASP A 106 2.99 -2.05 9.10
N ASN A 107 3.92 -1.13 9.32
CA ASN A 107 4.32 -0.60 10.61
C ASN A 107 3.72 0.78 10.92
N ILE A 108 2.65 1.20 10.25
CA ILE A 108 2.04 2.51 10.48
C ILE A 108 1.56 2.72 11.92
N GLU A 109 1.08 1.66 12.58
CA GLU A 109 0.66 1.70 14.00
C GLU A 109 1.80 2.10 14.94
N ASP A 110 3.07 1.84 14.59
CA ASP A 110 4.22 2.25 15.41
C ASP A 110 4.34 3.77 15.50
N ALA A 111 3.87 4.48 14.46
CA ALA A 111 3.85 5.94 14.44
C ALA A 111 2.86 6.51 15.46
N PHE A 112 1.73 5.84 15.64
CA PHE A 112 0.70 6.24 16.61
C PHE A 112 1.07 5.80 18.03
N ALA A 113 1.60 4.57 18.18
CA ALA A 113 1.98 4.03 19.48
C ALA A 113 3.04 4.87 20.20
N LYS A 114 3.95 5.52 19.48
CA LYS A 114 4.95 6.44 20.07
C LYS A 114 4.34 7.68 20.71
N LEU A 115 3.12 8.04 20.33
CA LEU A 115 2.38 9.21 20.80
C LEU A 115 1.27 8.81 21.78
N ASP A 116 1.24 7.55 22.23
CA ASP A 116 0.13 6.97 23.01
C ASP A 116 -1.24 7.08 22.29
N LEU A 117 -1.18 7.03 20.95
CA LEU A 117 -2.34 7.04 20.07
C LEU A 117 -2.51 5.67 19.42
N ASN A 118 -3.72 5.42 18.92
CA ASN A 118 -4.02 4.20 18.17
C ASN A 118 -4.84 4.59 16.94
N LEU A 119 -4.42 4.16 15.76
CA LEU A 119 -5.20 4.34 14.54
C LEU A 119 -6.30 3.28 14.49
N LEU A 120 -5.95 2.01 14.71
CA LEU A 120 -6.91 0.94 14.98
C LEU A 120 -7.55 1.09 16.37
N PRO A 121 -8.81 0.65 16.53
CA PRO A 121 -9.44 0.62 17.85
C PRO A 121 -8.73 -0.35 18.79
N ARG A 122 -8.44 0.06 20.03
CA ARG A 122 -7.88 -0.83 21.07
C ARG A 122 -8.79 -1.04 22.26
N SER A 123 -9.82 -0.22 22.39
CA SER A 123 -10.81 -0.28 23.46
C SER A 123 -12.21 -0.04 22.90
N ASN A 124 -13.22 -0.62 23.54
CA ASN A 124 -14.62 -0.34 23.28
C ASN A 124 -15.00 1.13 23.52
N THR A 125 -14.14 1.91 24.16
CA THR A 125 -14.32 3.35 24.34
C THR A 125 -13.97 4.15 23.08
N ASN A 126 -13.22 3.59 22.13
CA ASN A 126 -12.73 4.32 20.95
C ASN A 126 -13.77 4.46 19.83
N PHE A 127 -14.93 3.83 19.95
CA PHE A 127 -16.04 4.03 19.03
C PHE A 127 -17.38 3.79 19.74
N LYS A 128 -18.39 4.55 19.35
CA LYS A 128 -19.75 4.44 19.87
C LYS A 128 -20.61 3.73 18.85
N THR A 129 -21.35 2.72 19.31
CA THR A 129 -22.23 1.94 18.44
C THR A 129 -23.67 2.01 18.91
N GLN A 130 -24.59 2.16 17.97
CA GLN A 130 -26.03 2.11 18.22
C GLN A 130 -26.70 1.23 17.16
N CYS A 131 -27.78 0.56 17.57
CA CYS A 131 -28.63 -0.20 16.67
C CYS A 131 -30.08 -0.08 17.14
N SER A 132 -31.02 0.11 16.22
CA SER A 132 -32.45 0.18 16.52
C SER A 132 -33.09 -1.19 16.83
N CYS A 133 -32.30 -2.26 16.92
CA CYS A 133 -32.80 -3.60 17.23
C CYS A 133 -33.13 -3.76 18.73
N PRO A 134 -34.06 -4.67 19.08
CA PRO A 134 -34.46 -4.87 20.48
C PRO A 134 -33.43 -5.63 21.34
N ASP A 135 -32.24 -5.94 20.82
CA ASP A 135 -31.16 -6.58 21.61
C ASP A 135 -30.48 -5.52 22.48
N TRP A 136 -30.54 -5.69 23.80
CA TRP A 136 -29.87 -4.80 24.76
C TRP A 136 -28.34 -4.92 24.75
N SER A 137 -27.80 -5.93 24.07
CA SER A 137 -26.36 -6.16 23.99
C SER A 137 -25.72 -5.23 22.97
N ASN A 138 -24.58 -4.63 23.32
CA ASN A 138 -23.79 -3.80 22.42
C ASN A 138 -22.32 -4.27 22.39
N PRO A 139 -21.79 -4.74 21.25
CA PRO A 139 -22.43 -4.85 19.94
C PRO A 139 -23.46 -5.99 19.85
N CYS A 140 -24.58 -5.73 19.19
CA CYS A 140 -25.54 -6.75 18.79
C CYS A 140 -25.05 -7.50 17.54
N LYS A 141 -25.76 -8.56 17.13
CA LYS A 141 -25.40 -9.32 15.92
C LYS A 141 -25.39 -8.47 14.64
N HIS A 142 -26.19 -7.40 14.57
CA HIS A 142 -26.24 -6.49 13.42
C HIS A 142 -24.98 -5.62 13.36
N ILE A 143 -24.60 -4.98 14.47
CA ILE A 143 -23.36 -4.19 14.58
C ILE A 143 -22.14 -5.07 14.28
N ALA A 144 -22.10 -6.28 14.83
CA ALA A 144 -21.04 -7.24 14.53
C ALA A 144 -20.97 -7.59 13.03
N GLY A 145 -22.13 -7.71 12.36
CA GLY A 145 -22.20 -7.84 10.91
C GLY A 145 -21.61 -6.64 10.17
N VAL A 146 -21.87 -5.42 10.65
CA VAL A 146 -21.30 -4.19 10.08
C VAL A 146 -19.78 -4.13 10.31
N TYR A 147 -19.23 -4.62 11.42
CA TYR A 147 -17.77 -4.71 11.61
C TYR A 147 -17.10 -5.58 10.55
N TYR A 148 -17.68 -6.73 10.22
CA TYR A 148 -17.15 -7.59 9.16
C TYR A 148 -17.27 -6.95 7.78
N LEU A 149 -18.34 -6.19 7.53
CA LEU A 149 -18.48 -5.44 6.28
C LEU A 149 -17.44 -4.30 6.21
N LEU A 150 -17.27 -3.55 7.30
CA LEU A 150 -16.26 -2.50 7.40
C LEU A 150 -14.86 -3.07 7.18
N ALA A 151 -14.54 -4.24 7.75
CA ALA A 151 -13.27 -4.90 7.50
C ALA A 151 -13.03 -5.23 6.01
N ALA A 152 -14.08 -5.61 5.29
CA ALA A 152 -14.03 -5.88 3.85
C ALA A 152 -13.89 -4.60 3.02
N GLU A 153 -14.43 -3.47 3.49
CA GLU A 153 -14.17 -2.15 2.89
C GLU A 153 -12.73 -1.70 3.13
N LEU A 154 -12.19 -1.92 4.34
CA LEU A 154 -10.78 -1.61 4.66
C LEU A 154 -9.77 -2.44 3.87
N ASP A 155 -10.14 -3.65 3.45
CA ASP A 155 -9.32 -4.44 2.53
C ASP A 155 -9.25 -3.84 1.12
N GLN A 156 -10.31 -3.18 0.69
CA GLN A 156 -10.34 -2.50 -0.60
C GLN A 156 -9.63 -1.15 -0.51
N ASP A 157 -9.85 -0.44 0.60
CA ASP A 157 -9.28 0.87 0.85
C ASP A 157 -8.88 1.05 2.33
N PRO A 158 -7.60 0.83 2.67
CA PRO A 158 -7.13 0.99 4.05
C PRO A 158 -7.11 2.46 4.50
N PHE A 159 -7.16 3.44 3.58
CA PHE A 159 -7.12 4.86 3.96
C PHE A 159 -8.43 5.33 4.61
N LEU A 160 -9.52 4.56 4.45
CA LEU A 160 -10.75 4.77 5.20
C LEU A 160 -10.51 4.78 6.73
N LEU A 161 -9.45 4.13 7.24
CA LEU A 161 -9.08 4.24 8.66
C LEU A 161 -8.70 5.67 9.08
N PHE A 162 -8.02 6.42 8.21
CA PHE A 162 -7.71 7.83 8.48
C PHE A 162 -8.99 8.66 8.49
N GLU A 163 -9.89 8.43 7.53
CA GLU A 163 -11.19 9.11 7.45
C GLU A 163 -12.07 8.84 8.66
N LEU A 164 -12.10 7.58 9.11
CA LEU A 164 -12.79 7.19 10.34
C LEU A 164 -12.24 7.93 11.56
N ARG A 165 -10.95 8.27 11.56
CA ARG A 165 -10.27 9.05 12.62
C ARG A 165 -10.23 10.56 12.35
N GLY A 166 -10.99 11.04 11.37
CA GLY A 166 -11.21 12.46 11.10
C GLY A 166 -10.17 13.12 10.19
N LEU A 167 -9.41 12.36 9.40
CA LEU A 167 -8.45 12.89 8.43
C LEU A 167 -8.66 12.25 7.05
N SER A 168 -9.06 13.03 6.05
CA SER A 168 -9.21 12.50 4.68
C SER A 168 -7.86 12.18 4.04
N ARG A 169 -7.87 11.28 3.06
CA ARG A 169 -6.68 10.91 2.28
C ARG A 169 -5.99 12.14 1.68
N GLU A 170 -6.75 13.03 1.07
CA GLU A 170 -6.22 14.23 0.41
C GLU A 170 -5.58 15.17 1.43
N ASN A 171 -6.21 15.34 2.59
CA ASN A 171 -5.66 16.15 3.67
C ASN A 171 -4.40 15.51 4.26
N LEU A 172 -4.37 14.18 4.45
CA LEU A 172 -3.17 13.47 4.89
C LEU A 172 -2.00 13.69 3.92
N GLN A 173 -2.21 13.47 2.62
CA GLN A 173 -1.17 13.68 1.61
C GLN A 173 -0.74 15.13 1.52
N LYS A 174 -1.68 16.07 1.59
CA LYS A 174 -1.38 17.51 1.60
C LYS A 174 -0.52 17.92 2.79
N GLU A 175 -0.79 17.39 3.98
CA GLU A 175 0.03 17.67 5.16
C GLU A 175 1.41 16.99 5.07
N LEU A 176 1.49 15.75 4.58
CA LEU A 176 2.76 15.05 4.37
C LEU A 176 3.65 15.79 3.34
N ALA A 177 3.06 16.30 2.27
CA ALA A 177 3.74 17.06 1.22
C ALA A 177 4.36 18.38 1.72
N LYS A 178 3.97 18.89 2.90
CA LYS A 178 4.59 20.09 3.49
C LYS A 178 5.96 19.80 4.11
N SER A 179 6.25 18.56 4.45
CA SER A 179 7.53 18.16 5.04
C SER A 179 8.67 18.20 4.01
N PRO A 180 9.94 18.36 4.39
CA PRO A 180 11.06 18.36 3.45
C PRO A 180 11.13 17.09 2.58
N LEU A 181 10.90 15.92 3.19
CA LEU A 181 10.83 14.65 2.46
C LEU A 181 9.60 14.57 1.55
N GLY A 182 8.44 15.05 2.02
CA GLY A 182 7.23 15.10 1.22
C GLY A 182 7.37 16.00 -0.01
N GLN A 183 8.00 17.16 0.14
CA GLN A 183 8.28 18.08 -0.97
C GLN A 183 9.18 17.43 -2.02
N ALA A 184 10.25 16.76 -1.59
CA ALA A 184 11.14 16.04 -2.50
C ALA A 184 10.40 14.92 -3.25
N LEU A 185 9.56 14.14 -2.56
CA LEU A 185 8.76 13.09 -3.19
C LEU A 185 7.69 13.64 -4.13
N SER A 186 6.97 14.70 -3.73
CA SER A 186 5.96 15.33 -4.58
C SER A 186 6.59 15.92 -5.83
N ALA A 187 7.79 16.50 -5.73
CA ALA A 187 8.53 16.98 -6.89
C ALA A 187 8.84 15.83 -7.86
N GLU A 188 9.31 14.68 -7.36
CA GLU A 188 9.61 13.52 -8.19
C GLU A 188 8.35 12.86 -8.79
N LEU A 189 7.26 12.76 -8.02
CA LEU A 189 5.98 12.22 -8.50
C LEU A 189 5.31 13.11 -9.55
N THR A 190 5.57 14.42 -9.49
CA THR A 190 5.06 15.41 -10.46
C THR A 190 6.04 15.63 -11.61
N ALA A 191 7.31 15.25 -11.45
CA ALA A 191 8.27 15.28 -12.53
C ALA A 191 7.70 14.44 -13.67
N GLN A 192 7.39 15.12 -14.77
CA GLN A 192 6.81 14.47 -15.94
C GLN A 192 7.72 13.30 -16.31
N GLN A 193 7.12 12.11 -16.45
CA GLN A 193 7.74 11.02 -17.16
C GLN A 193 8.27 11.62 -18.46
N THR A 194 9.59 11.71 -18.56
CA THR A 194 10.23 12.21 -19.77
C THR A 194 9.69 11.35 -20.89
N GLU A 195 9.08 11.98 -21.88
CA GLU A 195 8.50 11.28 -23.01
C GLU A 195 9.63 10.46 -23.62
N LEU A 196 9.54 9.13 -23.48
CA LEU A 196 10.59 8.24 -23.95
C LEU A 196 10.54 8.30 -25.46
N GLU A 197 11.47 9.02 -26.08
CA GLU A 197 11.59 9.01 -27.53
C GLU A 197 12.04 7.61 -27.96
N PRO A 198 11.21 6.86 -28.72
CA PRO A 198 11.60 5.55 -29.20
C PRO A 198 12.76 5.71 -30.18
N ASP A 199 13.93 5.21 -29.79
CA ASP A 199 15.08 5.15 -30.70
C ASP A 199 14.78 4.12 -31.81
N THR A 200 15.12 4.50 -33.04
CA THR A 200 14.96 3.63 -34.22
C THR A 200 16.07 2.57 -34.31
N SER A 201 17.08 2.66 -33.45
CA SER A 201 18.23 1.79 -33.44
C SER A 201 18.41 1.07 -32.11
N TYR A 202 18.73 -0.23 -32.17
CA TYR A 202 19.10 -1.02 -30.98
C TYR A 202 20.53 -0.72 -30.50
N TYR A 203 21.34 -0.03 -31.31
CA TYR A 203 22.75 0.23 -31.06
C TYR A 203 23.02 1.73 -31.07
N THR A 204 23.85 2.21 -30.15
CA THR A 204 24.27 3.61 -30.08
C THR A 204 24.91 4.03 -31.41
N GLN A 205 24.30 4.97 -32.12
CA GLN A 205 24.90 5.49 -33.35
C GLN A 205 26.15 6.32 -33.02
N PRO A 206 27.30 6.06 -33.66
CA PRO A 206 28.49 6.85 -33.43
C PRO A 206 28.26 8.29 -33.92
N LEU A 207 28.38 9.24 -33.00
CA LEU A 207 28.38 10.68 -33.31
C LEU A 207 29.73 11.07 -33.90
N THR A 208 29.72 11.74 -35.05
CA THR A 208 30.93 12.31 -35.64
C THR A 208 31.32 13.58 -34.88
N THR A 209 32.42 13.53 -34.14
CA THR A 209 33.06 14.72 -33.57
C THR A 209 34.04 15.32 -34.60
N PRO A 210 34.05 16.65 -34.80
CA PRO A 210 35.08 17.29 -35.61
C PRO A 210 36.46 16.98 -35.03
N ALA A 211 37.40 16.64 -35.90
CA ALA A 211 38.79 16.40 -35.51
C ALA A 211 39.38 17.70 -34.97
N SER A 212 40.16 17.60 -33.89
CA SER A 212 40.97 18.73 -33.41
C SER A 212 41.94 19.17 -34.50
N GLU A 213 42.10 20.48 -34.68
CA GLU A 213 43.10 21.01 -35.62
C GLU A 213 44.50 20.61 -35.16
N ILE A 214 45.30 20.11 -36.10
CA ILE A 214 46.67 19.65 -35.82
C ILE A 214 47.63 20.77 -36.19
N GLU A 215 48.22 21.43 -35.19
CA GLU A 215 49.14 22.55 -35.42
C GLU A 215 50.53 22.09 -35.91
N GLN A 216 51.00 20.90 -35.49
CA GLN A 216 52.29 20.35 -35.92
C GLN A 216 52.17 18.88 -36.35
N LEU A 217 52.90 18.49 -37.40
CA LEU A 217 52.90 17.12 -37.92
C LEU A 217 53.31 16.07 -36.87
N LYS A 218 54.14 16.46 -35.89
CA LYS A 218 54.56 15.57 -34.79
C LYS A 218 53.37 15.17 -33.90
N ASP A 219 52.41 16.07 -33.71
CA ASP A 219 51.27 15.90 -32.81
C ASP A 219 50.24 14.96 -33.44
N PHE A 220 50.19 14.89 -34.78
CA PHE A 220 49.44 13.85 -35.50
C PHE A 220 49.97 12.44 -35.21
N TRP A 221 51.29 12.24 -35.23
CA TRP A 221 51.89 10.92 -35.06
C TRP A 221 52.04 10.49 -33.60
N GLN A 222 52.18 11.43 -32.68
CA GLN A 222 52.46 11.16 -31.26
C GLN A 222 51.28 11.44 -30.34
N GLY A 223 50.31 12.25 -30.79
CA GLY A 223 49.20 12.78 -29.99
C GLY A 223 49.67 13.85 -29.00
N ASP A 224 48.85 14.89 -28.80
CA ASP A 224 49.12 15.91 -27.77
C ASP A 224 49.12 15.34 -26.33
N LYS A 225 48.42 14.22 -26.14
CA LYS A 225 48.31 13.52 -24.86
C LYS A 225 48.73 12.08 -25.04
N ARG A 226 49.60 11.61 -24.14
CA ARG A 226 49.94 10.20 -24.02
C ARG A 226 48.66 9.41 -23.80
N LEU A 227 48.39 8.42 -24.66
CA LEU A 227 47.25 7.52 -24.47
C LEU A 227 47.33 6.89 -23.08
N PRO A 228 46.20 6.78 -22.36
CA PRO A 228 46.19 6.12 -21.07
C PRO A 228 46.71 4.69 -21.24
N GLN A 229 47.70 4.31 -20.44
CA GLN A 229 48.31 2.97 -20.50
C GLN A 229 47.36 1.87 -20.00
N THR A 230 46.26 2.27 -19.37
CA THR A 230 45.22 1.41 -18.84
C THR A 230 43.87 1.87 -19.39
N ILE A 231 43.20 0.98 -20.11
CA ILE A 231 41.80 1.18 -20.48
C ILE A 231 40.98 0.86 -19.22
N ASN A 232 40.26 1.84 -18.68
CA ASN A 232 39.32 1.57 -17.60
C ASN A 232 38.23 0.66 -18.15
N ALA A 233 38.18 -0.58 -17.67
CA ALA A 233 37.07 -1.47 -17.97
C ALA A 233 35.77 -0.78 -17.54
N PRO A 234 34.70 -0.85 -18.34
CA PRO A 234 33.39 -0.36 -17.89
C PRO A 234 33.05 -1.06 -16.56
N PRO A 235 32.46 -0.33 -15.59
CA PRO A 235 32.02 -0.95 -14.35
C PRO A 235 31.07 -2.09 -14.69
N SER A 236 31.30 -3.28 -14.13
CA SER A 236 30.36 -4.38 -14.25
C SER A 236 29.00 -3.91 -13.72
N THR A 237 27.95 -4.06 -14.50
CA THR A 237 26.58 -3.77 -14.06
C THR A 237 26.26 -4.66 -12.85
N GLY A 238 25.94 -4.05 -11.71
CA GLY A 238 25.71 -4.78 -10.44
C GLY A 238 24.42 -5.61 -10.40
N VAL A 239 23.61 -5.57 -11.46
CA VAL A 239 22.34 -6.28 -11.55
C VAL A 239 22.38 -7.25 -12.73
N SER A 240 22.54 -8.54 -12.44
CA SER A 240 22.43 -9.61 -13.43
C SER A 240 21.01 -9.67 -14.00
N GLY A 241 20.90 -9.94 -15.31
CA GLY A 241 19.63 -10.25 -15.96
C GLY A 241 18.57 -9.13 -15.95
N ILE A 242 18.96 -7.85 -16.00
CA ILE A 242 18.02 -6.71 -15.88
C ILE A 242 16.83 -6.79 -16.86
N LEU A 243 17.05 -7.24 -18.10
CA LEU A 243 16.02 -7.41 -19.12
C LEU A 243 15.02 -8.53 -18.79
N VAL A 244 15.45 -9.53 -18.02
CA VAL A 244 14.57 -10.62 -17.57
C VAL A 244 13.75 -10.14 -16.38
N LYS A 245 14.37 -9.40 -15.45
CA LYS A 245 13.72 -8.89 -14.23
C LYS A 245 12.54 -7.95 -14.50
N THR A 246 12.49 -7.28 -15.66
CA THR A 246 11.34 -6.43 -16.05
C THR A 246 10.10 -7.22 -16.48
N GLN A 247 10.23 -8.53 -16.78
CA GLN A 247 9.12 -9.38 -17.26
C GLN A 247 8.35 -10.10 -16.13
N GLY A 248 8.80 -9.96 -14.89
CA GLY A 248 8.20 -10.63 -13.73
C GLY A 248 8.59 -12.10 -13.59
N ASP A 249 8.19 -12.71 -12.47
CA ASP A 249 8.77 -13.97 -12.00
C ASP A 249 8.15 -15.25 -12.58
N PHE A 250 6.93 -15.13 -13.12
CA PHE A 250 6.17 -16.25 -13.68
C PHE A 250 5.50 -15.85 -15.00
N PRO A 251 6.27 -15.73 -16.09
CA PRO A 251 5.70 -15.42 -17.39
C PRO A 251 4.89 -16.62 -17.91
N ALA A 252 3.90 -16.36 -18.77
CA ALA A 252 2.94 -17.36 -19.25
C ALA A 252 3.58 -18.58 -19.95
N PHE A 253 4.80 -18.45 -20.48
CA PHE A 253 5.53 -19.55 -21.12
C PHE A 253 6.34 -20.42 -20.14
N TRP A 254 6.36 -20.10 -18.85
CA TRP A 254 7.17 -20.76 -17.83
C TRP A 254 6.32 -21.69 -16.95
N PRO A 255 6.17 -22.98 -17.30
CA PRO A 255 5.27 -23.89 -16.61
C PRO A 255 5.85 -24.49 -15.32
N LYS A 256 7.06 -24.08 -14.91
CA LYS A 256 7.75 -24.65 -13.74
C LYS A 256 7.35 -23.90 -12.47
N GLU A 257 7.32 -24.61 -11.35
CA GLU A 257 7.02 -24.02 -10.03
C GLU A 257 8.15 -23.15 -9.47
N GLN A 258 9.38 -23.31 -9.99
CA GLN A 258 10.52 -22.48 -9.62
C GLN A 258 10.47 -21.11 -10.32
N SER A 259 10.91 -20.06 -9.62
CA SER A 259 11.05 -18.69 -10.15
C SER A 259 11.80 -18.67 -11.49
N PHE A 260 11.21 -18.04 -12.51
CA PHE A 260 11.87 -17.85 -13.79
C PHE A 260 13.10 -16.96 -13.65
N LEU A 261 13.00 -15.90 -12.84
CA LEU A 261 14.10 -14.96 -12.63
C LEU A 261 15.30 -15.62 -11.96
N ALA A 262 15.08 -16.43 -10.92
CA ALA A 262 16.16 -17.12 -10.22
C ALA A 262 16.95 -18.05 -11.16
N VAL A 263 16.25 -18.76 -12.04
CA VAL A 263 16.87 -19.68 -13.00
C VAL A 263 17.62 -18.92 -14.09
N MET A 264 17.04 -17.84 -14.61
CA MET A 264 17.69 -17.01 -15.63
C MET A 264 18.88 -16.23 -15.08
N GLU A 265 18.84 -15.82 -13.82
CA GLU A 265 19.95 -15.17 -13.12
C GLU A 265 21.13 -16.13 -12.93
N GLU A 266 20.87 -17.36 -12.47
CA GLU A 266 21.88 -18.42 -12.40
C GLU A 266 22.49 -18.73 -13.77
N PHE A 267 21.67 -18.75 -14.83
CA PHE A 267 22.14 -18.99 -16.18
C PHE A 267 23.00 -17.83 -16.70
N TYR A 268 22.58 -16.59 -16.42
CA TYR A 268 23.31 -15.37 -16.80
C TYR A 268 24.69 -15.31 -16.12
N ASP A 269 24.75 -15.58 -14.83
CA ASP A 269 25.99 -15.63 -14.07
C ASP A 269 26.92 -16.73 -14.60
N ARG A 270 26.40 -17.94 -14.87
CA ARG A 270 27.20 -19.02 -15.47
C ARG A 270 27.77 -18.67 -16.84
N VAL A 271 27.00 -17.99 -17.69
CA VAL A 271 27.48 -17.55 -19.01
C VAL A 271 28.54 -16.47 -18.86
N ARG A 272 28.34 -15.50 -17.95
CA ARG A 272 29.32 -14.45 -17.64
C ARG A 272 30.63 -15.02 -17.12
N ASP A 273 30.57 -15.94 -16.16
CA ASP A 273 31.78 -16.47 -15.53
C ASP A 273 32.55 -17.36 -16.52
N LYS A 274 31.84 -18.11 -17.37
CA LYS A 274 32.45 -18.94 -18.41
C LYS A 274 33.07 -18.11 -19.55
N SER A 275 32.51 -16.94 -19.88
CA SER A 275 33.11 -16.04 -20.87
C SER A 275 34.29 -15.25 -20.31
N SER A 276 34.30 -14.93 -19.01
CA SER A 276 35.47 -14.32 -18.35
C SER A 276 36.69 -15.23 -18.27
N ALA A 277 36.52 -16.55 -18.39
CA ALA A 277 37.61 -17.52 -18.43
C ALA A 277 38.20 -17.70 -19.84
N VAL A 278 37.59 -17.09 -20.87
CA VAL A 278 37.98 -17.21 -22.29
C VAL A 278 38.60 -15.90 -22.82
N LEU A 279 38.55 -14.82 -22.04
CA LEU A 279 39.24 -13.54 -22.29
C LEU A 279 40.49 -13.43 -21.42
#